data_AF-A0A9K3LP86-F1
#
_entry.id   AF-A0A9K3LP86-F1
#
_cell.length_a   1.000
_cell.length_b   1.000
_cell.length_c   1.000
_cell.angle_alpha   90.00
_cell.angle_beta   90.00
_cell.angle_gamma   90.00
#
_symmetry.space_group_name_H-M   'P 1'
#
loop_
_entity.id
_entity.type
_entity.pdbx_description
1 polymer ?
#
loop_
_entity_poly.entity_id
_entity_poly.type
_entity_poly.pdbx_seq_one_letter_code
_entity_poly.pdbx_strand_id
1 'polypeptide(L)'
;MNENTNETLQEMFLQHGCGALMLHTLSFLDVVTLLRKQVVSRQFKELCSKAITAKCGKDGPLPLTNETLKKAIREFCPIMYDHNSNKDDMEIIACTYGFPIDSWNVSQVTDMSYLFCGGDRYPKAIEDWDQYDMYEMNSVPYFNEYIGSWDTSSVTNMRLMFATAIYFNQNIGQWDVSNVEDMEEMFRDARTFNQNIGQWDVSNVVDMGEMFMDARTFNQNIGQWNVYNVGGMSSMFRGAHKFNQDIGRWDVSNVEHMREMFMDALEFNQDIGRWNVSNVIDMSSMFHSARKFNQDLGQWDVSHVDSMGGMFRDARTFNQDIGRWDVSSVTDMIQMFCGARKFNQDIGQWDVSNVERMDSMFVNALEFNQDIGQWGVASVEVMSYMFYGARTFNRDIRNWNISNVKYMDNMLYCASAFNFDLSSWDVSHVWDKRCMLPEGFPENFHPRNL
;
A
#
# COMPACT_ATOMS: atom_id res chain seq x y z
N MET A 1 18.69 22.42 -29.14
CA MET A 1 18.20 22.69 -30.50
C MET A 1 17.26 23.88 -30.40
N ASN A 2 17.51 24.94 -31.18
CA ASN A 2 16.88 26.26 -31.01
C ASN A 2 15.38 26.24 -31.39
N GLU A 3 14.56 27.03 -30.68
CA GLU A 3 13.12 27.19 -30.93
C GLU A 3 12.78 27.54 -32.39
N ASN A 4 13.67 28.28 -33.07
CA ASN A 4 13.50 28.67 -34.48
C ASN A 4 13.40 27.48 -35.46
N THR A 5 14.04 26.33 -35.17
CA THR A 5 13.93 25.16 -36.06
C THR A 5 12.55 24.49 -36.02
N ASN A 6 11.82 24.65 -34.91
CA ASN A 6 10.49 24.03 -34.73
C ASN A 6 9.40 24.80 -35.48
N GLU A 7 9.46 26.14 -35.47
CA GLU A 7 8.54 27.01 -36.23
C GLU A 7 8.74 26.88 -37.74
N THR A 8 10.00 26.83 -38.20
CA THR A 8 10.31 26.71 -39.65
C THR A 8 9.80 25.38 -40.22
N LEU A 9 9.87 24.30 -39.44
CA LEU A 9 9.30 23.01 -39.81
C LEU A 9 7.77 23.08 -39.82
N GLN A 10 7.13 23.61 -38.77
CA GLN A 10 5.66 23.79 -38.71
C GLN A 10 5.09 24.59 -39.90
N GLU A 11 5.74 25.69 -40.31
CA GLU A 11 5.31 26.50 -41.44
C GLU A 11 5.46 25.77 -42.80
N MET A 12 6.53 25.01 -42.99
CA MET A 12 6.70 24.16 -44.18
C MET A 12 5.65 23.02 -44.23
N PHE A 13 5.20 22.52 -43.07
CA PHE A 13 4.24 21.42 -42.95
C PHE A 13 2.78 21.83 -43.17
N LEU A 14 2.38 23.02 -42.71
CA LEU A 14 1.03 23.56 -42.92
C LEU A 14 0.69 23.80 -44.41
N GLN A 15 1.70 23.99 -45.27
CA GLN A 15 1.49 24.25 -46.69
C GLN A 15 1.36 22.99 -47.58
N HIS A 16 1.85 21.82 -47.16
CA HIS A 16 2.02 20.68 -48.09
C HIS A 16 1.45 19.31 -47.66
N GLY A 17 0.87 19.17 -46.47
CA GLY A 17 -0.12 18.12 -46.16
C GLY A 17 0.22 16.64 -46.45
N CYS A 18 1.50 16.24 -46.56
CA CYS A 18 1.85 14.89 -46.99
C CYS A 18 2.89 14.25 -46.06
N GLY A 19 2.52 13.17 -45.36
CA GLY A 19 3.44 12.34 -44.55
C GLY A 19 4.65 11.80 -45.35
N ALA A 20 4.54 11.77 -46.68
CA ALA A 20 5.65 11.45 -47.58
C ALA A 20 6.83 12.45 -47.52
N LEU A 21 6.58 13.74 -47.30
CA LEU A 21 7.64 14.77 -47.19
C LEU A 21 8.45 14.64 -45.88
N MET A 22 7.82 14.12 -44.83
CA MET A 22 8.45 13.93 -43.51
C MET A 22 9.54 12.85 -43.56
N LEU A 23 9.30 11.75 -44.28
CA LEU A 23 10.28 10.66 -44.47
C LEU A 23 11.45 11.02 -45.40
N HIS A 24 11.29 12.05 -46.25
CA HIS A 24 12.37 12.54 -47.12
C HIS A 24 13.34 13.48 -46.39
N THR A 25 12.97 14.01 -45.23
CA THR A 25 13.73 15.05 -44.50
C THR A 25 14.25 14.60 -43.14
N LEU A 26 13.54 13.69 -42.45
CA LEU A 26 13.92 13.18 -41.14
C LEU A 26 14.22 11.68 -41.21
N SER A 27 15.25 11.23 -40.48
CA SER A 27 15.46 9.79 -40.32
C SER A 27 14.38 9.19 -39.43
N PHE A 28 14.17 7.87 -39.52
CA PHE A 28 13.25 7.14 -38.63
C PHE A 28 13.58 7.40 -37.15
N LEU A 29 14.86 7.46 -36.79
CA LEU A 29 15.31 7.73 -35.43
C LEU A 29 15.00 9.16 -34.99
N ASP A 30 15.03 10.15 -35.91
CA ASP A 30 14.63 11.53 -35.61
C ASP A 30 13.13 11.61 -35.32
N VAL A 31 12.30 10.92 -36.11
CA VAL A 31 10.84 10.86 -35.92
C VAL A 31 10.50 10.19 -34.58
N VAL A 32 11.14 9.07 -34.27
CA VAL A 32 11.02 8.37 -32.98
C VAL A 32 11.45 9.27 -31.82
N THR A 33 12.59 9.95 -31.94
CA THR A 33 13.10 10.85 -30.89
C THR A 33 12.18 12.04 -30.66
N LEU A 34 11.60 12.61 -31.73
CA LEU A 34 10.62 13.69 -31.64
C LEU A 34 9.34 13.23 -30.92
N LEU A 35 8.85 12.04 -31.24
CA LEU A 35 7.70 11.42 -30.58
C LEU A 35 7.97 11.12 -29.08
N ARG A 36 9.16 10.60 -28.74
CA ARG A 36 9.56 10.31 -27.34
C ARG A 36 9.63 11.57 -26.48
N LYS A 37 10.12 12.69 -27.02
CA LYS A 37 10.28 13.91 -26.24
C LYS A 37 8.96 14.64 -25.94
N GLN A 38 7.82 14.18 -26.50
CA GLN A 38 6.47 14.74 -26.31
C GLN A 38 6.37 16.28 -26.52
N VAL A 39 7.32 16.89 -27.24
CA VAL A 39 7.39 18.35 -27.51
C VAL A 39 6.69 18.74 -28.81
N VAL A 40 5.81 17.87 -29.32
CA VAL A 40 5.17 18.03 -30.62
C VAL A 40 3.65 18.13 -30.48
N SER A 41 3.01 18.95 -31.31
CA SER A 41 1.56 19.10 -31.33
C SER A 41 0.85 17.77 -31.65
N ARG A 42 -0.41 17.61 -31.22
CA ARG A 42 -1.22 16.41 -31.53
C ARG A 42 -1.27 16.10 -33.03
N GLN A 43 -1.43 17.12 -33.87
CA GLN A 43 -1.43 16.99 -35.33
C GLN A 43 -0.09 16.45 -35.84
N PHE A 44 1.03 16.92 -35.27
CA PHE A 44 2.35 16.44 -35.65
C PHE A 44 2.60 15.00 -35.19
N LYS A 45 2.12 14.62 -34.00
CA LYS A 45 2.16 13.24 -33.50
C LYS A 45 1.44 12.28 -34.45
N GLU A 46 0.22 12.62 -34.88
CA GLU A 46 -0.54 11.83 -35.86
C GLU A 46 0.19 11.70 -37.20
N LEU A 47 0.85 12.76 -37.67
CA LEU A 47 1.62 12.74 -38.91
C LEU A 47 2.87 11.85 -38.79
N CYS A 48 3.59 11.92 -37.67
CA CYS A 48 4.73 11.05 -37.39
C CYS A 48 4.31 9.57 -37.30
N SER A 49 3.20 9.26 -36.64
CA SER A 49 2.66 7.90 -36.60
C SER A 49 2.24 7.42 -38.00
N LYS A 50 1.59 8.26 -38.82
CA LYS A 50 1.28 7.93 -40.23
C LYS A 50 2.53 7.70 -41.08
N ALA A 51 3.60 8.47 -40.85
CA ALA A 51 4.88 8.28 -41.54
C ALA A 51 5.51 6.92 -41.18
N ILE A 52 5.44 6.52 -39.91
CA ILE A 52 5.87 5.20 -39.45
C ILE A 52 5.03 4.10 -40.12
N THR A 53 3.70 4.20 -40.08
CA THR A 53 2.80 3.23 -40.72
C THR A 53 3.07 3.07 -42.22
N ALA A 54 3.26 4.20 -42.93
CA ALA A 54 3.57 4.19 -44.36
C ALA A 54 4.91 3.47 -44.66
N LYS A 55 5.91 3.63 -43.79
CA LYS A 55 7.20 2.95 -43.93
C LYS A 55 7.10 1.44 -43.68
N CYS A 56 6.22 1.03 -42.77
CA CYS A 56 6.04 -0.37 -42.38
C CYS A 56 5.15 -1.19 -43.35
N GLY A 57 4.54 -0.56 -44.36
CA GLY A 57 3.91 -1.26 -45.49
C GLY A 57 2.63 -2.05 -45.17
N LYS A 58 1.85 -1.68 -44.14
CA LYS A 58 0.60 -2.35 -43.72
C LYS A 58 -0.52 -1.36 -43.35
N ASP A 59 -1.77 -1.84 -43.29
CA ASP A 59 -3.01 -1.14 -42.88
C ASP A 59 -3.05 -0.68 -41.39
N GLY A 60 -1.90 -0.48 -40.74
CA GLY A 60 -1.77 -0.18 -39.31
C GLY A 60 -1.50 -1.41 -38.43
N PRO A 61 -1.10 -1.21 -37.15
CA PRO A 61 -0.87 -2.31 -36.22
C PRO A 61 -2.18 -3.01 -35.88
N LEU A 62 -2.15 -4.35 -35.86
CA LEU A 62 -3.29 -5.18 -35.48
C LEU A 62 -3.64 -4.98 -33.99
N PRO A 63 -4.90 -5.20 -33.57
CA PRO A 63 -5.25 -5.29 -32.15
C PRO A 63 -4.34 -6.31 -31.45
N LEU A 64 -3.81 -5.93 -30.30
CA LEU A 64 -2.98 -6.79 -29.47
C LEU A 64 -3.88 -7.69 -28.61
N THR A 65 -3.53 -8.98 -28.55
CA THR A 65 -4.00 -9.91 -27.52
C THR A 65 -3.15 -9.75 -26.26
N ASN A 66 -3.60 -10.32 -25.13
CA ASN A 66 -2.85 -10.35 -23.86
C ASN A 66 -1.39 -10.80 -24.05
N GLU A 67 -1.17 -11.91 -24.77
CA GLU A 67 0.17 -12.45 -25.03
C GLU A 67 1.03 -11.52 -25.88
N THR A 68 0.44 -10.95 -26.94
CA THR A 68 1.19 -10.03 -27.81
C THR A 68 1.50 -8.71 -27.11
N LEU A 69 0.64 -8.22 -26.20
CA LEU A 69 0.94 -7.03 -25.40
C LEU A 69 2.08 -7.31 -24.42
N LYS A 70 2.02 -8.43 -23.66
CA LYS A 70 3.10 -8.83 -22.75
C LYS A 70 4.42 -8.95 -23.49
N LYS A 71 4.43 -9.58 -24.67
CA LYS A 71 5.62 -9.66 -25.53
C LYS A 71 6.09 -8.28 -25.99
N ALA A 72 5.18 -7.43 -26.47
CA ALA A 72 5.52 -6.09 -26.94
C ALA A 72 6.19 -5.24 -25.84
N ILE A 73 5.69 -5.33 -24.60
CA ILE A 73 6.28 -4.62 -23.46
C ILE A 73 7.69 -5.15 -23.12
N ARG A 74 7.90 -6.47 -23.17
CA ARG A 74 9.24 -7.06 -22.97
C ARG A 74 10.24 -6.56 -23.99
N GLU A 75 9.84 -6.45 -25.25
CA GLU A 75 10.72 -5.92 -26.30
C GLU A 75 10.93 -4.40 -26.16
N PHE A 76 9.88 -3.67 -25.78
CA PHE A 76 9.90 -2.20 -25.70
C PHE A 76 10.70 -1.64 -24.52
N CYS A 77 10.48 -2.16 -23.31
CA CYS A 77 11.05 -1.56 -22.10
C CYS A 77 12.59 -1.51 -22.13
N PRO A 78 13.34 -2.60 -22.38
CA PRO A 78 14.81 -2.57 -22.37
C PRO A 78 15.40 -1.56 -23.36
N ILE A 79 14.84 -1.49 -24.57
CA ILE A 79 15.28 -0.58 -25.65
C ILE A 79 15.16 0.89 -25.25
N MET A 80 14.12 1.22 -24.50
CA MET A 80 13.87 2.61 -24.10
C MET A 80 14.88 3.11 -23.07
N TYR A 81 15.55 2.22 -22.33
CA TYR A 81 16.50 2.55 -21.29
C TYR A 81 17.97 2.26 -21.64
N ASP A 82 18.23 1.36 -22.60
CA ASP A 82 19.57 1.18 -23.16
C ASP A 82 19.90 2.28 -24.21
N HIS A 83 20.97 3.04 -23.96
CA HIS A 83 21.48 4.07 -24.87
C HIS A 83 22.21 3.48 -26.09
N ASN A 84 22.45 2.17 -26.11
CA ASN A 84 23.05 1.44 -27.23
C ASN A 84 22.04 0.69 -28.11
N SER A 85 20.73 0.85 -27.87
CA SER A 85 19.71 0.22 -28.71
C SER A 85 19.88 0.64 -30.17
N ASN A 86 20.01 -0.34 -31.07
CA ASN A 86 20.26 -0.06 -32.47
C ASN A 86 18.93 0.36 -33.15
N LYS A 87 19.03 1.20 -34.18
CA LYS A 87 17.90 1.73 -34.97
C LYS A 87 16.95 0.63 -35.47
N ASP A 88 17.48 -0.56 -35.72
CA ASP A 88 16.74 -1.70 -36.26
C ASP A 88 15.69 -2.24 -35.26
N ASP A 89 15.99 -2.26 -33.96
CA ASP A 89 15.07 -2.78 -32.94
C ASP A 89 13.84 -1.88 -32.75
N MET A 90 14.06 -0.55 -32.77
CA MET A 90 12.97 0.44 -32.73
C MET A 90 12.11 0.39 -33.99
N GLU A 91 12.69 0.11 -35.15
CA GLU A 91 11.95 -0.06 -36.39
C GLU A 91 11.09 -1.33 -36.36
N ILE A 92 11.61 -2.44 -35.83
CA ILE A 92 10.85 -3.67 -35.63
C ILE A 92 9.65 -3.43 -34.72
N ILE A 93 9.84 -2.83 -33.55
CA ILE A 93 8.74 -2.53 -32.62
C ILE A 93 7.70 -1.63 -33.25
N ALA A 94 8.13 -0.53 -33.87
CA ALA A 94 7.22 0.43 -34.47
C ALA A 94 6.41 -0.19 -35.62
N CYS A 95 7.02 -1.08 -36.40
CA CYS A 95 6.34 -1.79 -37.48
C CYS A 95 5.51 -2.99 -37.03
N THR A 96 5.76 -3.52 -35.83
CA THR A 96 5.04 -4.69 -35.30
C THR A 96 3.84 -4.25 -34.46
N TYR A 97 4.02 -3.31 -33.53
CA TYR A 97 3.02 -2.93 -32.53
C TYR A 97 2.53 -1.47 -32.68
N GLY A 98 3.31 -0.61 -33.33
CA GLY A 98 3.04 0.83 -33.44
C GLY A 98 3.99 1.67 -32.61
N PHE A 99 4.03 2.97 -32.87
CA PHE A 99 4.84 3.92 -32.10
C PHE A 99 4.24 5.36 -32.14
N PRO A 100 4.22 6.10 -31.02
CA PRO A 100 4.71 5.72 -29.68
C PRO A 100 3.79 4.70 -28.97
N ILE A 101 4.17 4.23 -27.78
CA ILE A 101 3.46 3.15 -27.05
C ILE A 101 1.96 3.44 -26.82
N ASP A 102 1.55 4.70 -26.66
CA ASP A 102 0.11 5.05 -26.55
C ASP A 102 -0.68 4.89 -27.84
N SER A 103 -0.04 4.56 -28.96
CA SER A 103 -0.72 4.23 -30.23
C SER A 103 -1.09 2.75 -30.35
N TRP A 104 -0.66 1.91 -29.41
CA TRP A 104 -0.92 0.48 -29.46
C TRP A 104 -2.41 0.20 -29.26
N ASN A 105 -2.97 -0.64 -30.12
CA ASN A 105 -4.37 -1.01 -30.05
C ASN A 105 -4.56 -2.14 -29.02
N VAL A 106 -4.89 -1.77 -27.79
CA VAL A 106 -5.13 -2.70 -26.67
C VAL A 106 -6.62 -2.97 -26.40
N SER A 107 -7.51 -2.56 -27.31
CA SER A 107 -8.98 -2.68 -27.13
C SER A 107 -9.50 -4.12 -26.93
N GLN A 108 -8.72 -5.13 -27.31
CA GLN A 108 -9.05 -6.55 -27.12
C GLN A 108 -8.33 -7.19 -25.92
N VAL A 109 -7.51 -6.43 -25.19
CA VAL A 109 -6.76 -6.93 -24.04
C VAL A 109 -7.70 -7.00 -22.84
N THR A 110 -7.76 -8.17 -22.22
CA THR A 110 -8.56 -8.42 -21.01
C THR A 110 -7.68 -8.52 -19.76
N ASP A 111 -6.40 -8.85 -19.93
CA ASP A 111 -5.45 -9.04 -18.84
C ASP A 111 -4.22 -8.14 -19.03
N MET A 112 -4.13 -7.11 -18.19
CA MET A 112 -3.00 -6.19 -18.09
C MET A 112 -2.12 -6.47 -16.87
N SER A 113 -2.31 -7.62 -16.22
CA SER A 113 -1.51 -7.97 -15.07
C SER A 113 -0.02 -8.07 -15.44
N TYR A 114 0.82 -7.63 -14.51
CA TYR A 114 2.28 -7.70 -14.58
C TYR A 114 2.97 -6.96 -15.75
N LEU A 115 2.28 -6.08 -16.49
CA LEU A 115 2.87 -5.46 -17.69
C LEU A 115 4.14 -4.65 -17.39
N PHE A 116 4.12 -3.86 -16.32
CA PHE A 116 5.21 -2.97 -15.93
C PHE A 116 5.68 -3.25 -14.50
N CYS A 117 5.86 -4.54 -14.15
CA CYS A 117 6.47 -4.91 -12.88
C CYS A 117 7.87 -5.52 -12.99
N GLY A 118 8.67 -5.37 -11.93
CA GLY A 118 10.07 -5.82 -11.88
C GLY A 118 10.46 -6.46 -10.53
N GLY A 119 11.54 -7.26 -10.55
CA GLY A 119 12.22 -7.78 -9.36
C GLY A 119 11.77 -9.14 -8.81
N ASP A 120 12.40 -9.57 -7.71
CA ASP A 120 12.31 -10.90 -7.07
C ASP A 120 10.94 -11.25 -6.43
N ARG A 121 9.96 -10.34 -6.43
CA ARG A 121 8.61 -10.56 -5.84
C ARG A 121 7.60 -11.13 -6.84
N TYR A 122 8.08 -11.61 -7.98
CA TYR A 122 7.27 -12.23 -9.02
C TYR A 122 6.77 -13.62 -8.55
N PRO A 123 5.45 -13.85 -8.44
CA PRO A 123 4.91 -15.19 -8.31
C PRO A 123 5.26 -15.97 -9.59
N LYS A 124 5.88 -17.13 -9.46
CA LYS A 124 6.03 -18.07 -10.58
C LYS A 124 4.65 -18.37 -11.19
N ALA A 125 4.35 -17.78 -12.35
CA ALA A 125 3.47 -18.31 -13.38
C ALA A 125 3.55 -17.47 -14.69
N ILE A 126 4.69 -17.51 -15.37
CA ILE A 126 4.74 -17.47 -16.84
C ILE A 126 5.75 -18.56 -17.22
N GLU A 127 5.29 -19.67 -17.81
CA GLU A 127 6.09 -20.91 -17.98
C GLU A 127 7.30 -20.80 -18.94
N ASP A 128 7.63 -19.61 -19.44
CA ASP A 128 8.62 -19.44 -20.52
C ASP A 128 9.72 -18.40 -20.23
N TRP A 129 9.88 -17.91 -18.99
CA TRP A 129 10.89 -16.88 -18.71
C TRP A 129 12.19 -17.50 -18.22
N ASP A 130 13.30 -17.08 -18.82
CA ASP A 130 14.63 -17.50 -18.39
C ASP A 130 15.31 -16.42 -17.52
N GLN A 131 16.51 -16.75 -17.02
CA GLN A 131 17.31 -15.89 -16.15
C GLN A 131 17.72 -14.56 -16.84
N TYR A 132 17.62 -14.47 -18.17
CA TYR A 132 17.95 -13.31 -18.98
C TYR A 132 16.81 -12.27 -18.97
N ASP A 133 15.55 -12.71 -19.04
CA ASP A 133 14.36 -11.85 -18.96
C ASP A 133 14.34 -11.02 -17.65
N MET A 134 14.79 -11.63 -16.56
CA MET A 134 14.93 -11.00 -15.25
C MET A 134 16.01 -9.90 -15.21
N TYR A 135 17.04 -9.98 -16.07
CA TYR A 135 18.12 -9.00 -16.15
C TYR A 135 17.75 -7.79 -17.01
N GLU A 136 16.89 -7.98 -18.03
CA GLU A 136 16.42 -6.92 -18.94
C GLU A 136 15.30 -6.05 -18.34
N MET A 137 14.49 -6.61 -17.42
CA MET A 137 13.47 -5.86 -16.67
C MET A 137 14.02 -4.95 -15.55
N ASN A 138 15.34 -4.83 -15.40
CA ASN A 138 15.99 -3.81 -14.56
C ASN A 138 15.64 -2.36 -14.98
N SER A 139 15.04 -2.19 -16.16
CA SER A 139 14.58 -0.92 -16.71
C SER A 139 13.18 -0.50 -16.25
N VAL A 140 12.35 -1.45 -15.78
CA VAL A 140 10.96 -1.22 -15.36
C VAL A 140 10.79 -0.18 -14.26
N PRO A 141 11.67 -0.08 -13.24
CA PRO A 141 11.58 1.00 -12.26
C PRO A 141 11.52 2.39 -12.88
N TYR A 142 12.12 2.57 -14.07
CA TYR A 142 12.17 3.82 -14.81
C TYR A 142 11.00 4.03 -15.79
N PHE A 143 10.14 3.03 -15.99
CA PHE A 143 8.99 3.13 -16.90
C PHE A 143 8.12 4.33 -16.54
N ASN A 144 7.97 5.26 -17.49
CA ASN A 144 7.17 6.47 -17.32
C ASN A 144 6.69 7.03 -18.68
N GLU A 145 6.48 6.16 -19.67
CA GLU A 145 5.97 6.58 -20.98
C GLU A 145 4.45 6.78 -20.92
N TYR A 146 3.94 7.78 -21.65
CA TYR A 146 2.51 8.08 -21.66
C TYR A 146 1.74 6.94 -22.32
N ILE A 147 0.69 6.46 -21.64
CA ILE A 147 -0.22 5.37 -22.06
C ILE A 147 -1.70 5.72 -21.80
N GLY A 148 -2.00 6.99 -21.51
CA GLY A 148 -3.36 7.44 -21.17
C GLY A 148 -4.37 7.33 -22.31
N SER A 149 -3.91 7.09 -23.56
CA SER A 149 -4.78 6.91 -24.74
C SER A 149 -5.23 5.47 -24.96
N TRP A 150 -4.76 4.51 -24.15
CA TRP A 150 -5.15 3.11 -24.28
C TRP A 150 -6.64 2.90 -24.01
N ASP A 151 -7.27 2.08 -24.84
CA ASP A 151 -8.65 1.63 -24.66
C ASP A 151 -8.67 0.44 -23.70
N THR A 152 -8.96 0.70 -22.43
CA THR A 152 -8.97 -0.29 -21.35
C THR A 152 -10.36 -0.90 -21.09
N SER A 153 -11.38 -0.58 -21.90
CA SER A 153 -12.77 -0.96 -21.60
C SER A 153 -12.98 -2.48 -21.57
N SER A 154 -12.08 -3.27 -22.14
CA SER A 154 -12.15 -4.75 -22.13
C SER A 154 -11.37 -5.39 -20.97
N VAL A 155 -10.60 -4.62 -20.20
CA VAL A 155 -9.69 -5.13 -19.17
C VAL A 155 -10.48 -5.56 -17.94
N THR A 156 -10.21 -6.78 -17.47
CA THR A 156 -10.77 -7.33 -16.23
C THR A 156 -9.72 -7.54 -15.14
N ASN A 157 -8.43 -7.59 -15.49
CA ASN A 157 -7.34 -7.80 -14.53
C ASN A 157 -6.22 -6.77 -14.72
N MET A 158 -5.90 -6.03 -13.65
CA MET A 158 -4.80 -5.05 -13.57
C MET A 158 -3.81 -5.36 -12.43
N ARG A 159 -3.87 -6.57 -11.87
CA ARG A 159 -2.98 -7.02 -10.79
C ARG A 159 -1.52 -6.74 -11.10
N LEU A 160 -0.80 -6.14 -10.16
CA LEU A 160 0.65 -5.88 -10.26
C LEU A 160 1.06 -5.03 -11.49
N MET A 161 0.14 -4.39 -12.22
CA MET A 161 0.45 -3.77 -13.53
C MET A 161 1.62 -2.79 -13.47
N PHE A 162 1.73 -1.99 -12.41
CA PHE A 162 2.82 -1.01 -12.18
C PHE A 162 3.63 -1.31 -10.92
N ALA A 163 3.56 -2.52 -10.40
CA ALA A 163 4.29 -2.86 -9.19
C ALA A 163 5.79 -2.66 -9.38
N THR A 164 6.45 -1.88 -8.53
CA THR A 164 7.86 -1.47 -8.62
C THR A 164 8.21 -0.52 -9.79
N ALA A 165 7.24 0.01 -10.53
CA ALA A 165 7.46 1.09 -11.49
C ALA A 165 7.67 2.43 -10.74
N ILE A 166 8.81 2.54 -10.04
CA ILE A 166 9.14 3.60 -9.08
C ILE A 166 8.84 5.00 -9.63
N TYR A 167 9.20 5.26 -10.89
CA TYR A 167 9.11 6.56 -11.54
C TYR A 167 7.83 6.78 -12.37
N PHE A 168 6.92 5.80 -12.41
CA PHE A 168 5.67 5.92 -13.17
C PHE A 168 4.74 6.97 -12.55
N ASN A 169 4.37 7.98 -13.34
CA ASN A 169 3.49 9.05 -12.92
C ASN A 169 2.75 9.68 -14.12
N GLN A 170 2.38 8.88 -15.12
CA GLN A 170 1.66 9.35 -16.31
C GLN A 170 0.16 9.36 -16.09
N ASN A 171 -0.53 10.35 -16.68
CA ASN A 171 -1.98 10.50 -16.53
C ASN A 171 -2.72 9.33 -17.20
N ILE A 172 -3.41 8.55 -16.37
CA ILE A 172 -4.26 7.40 -16.73
C ILE A 172 -5.71 7.59 -16.25
N GLY A 173 -6.09 8.81 -15.85
CA GLY A 173 -7.42 9.10 -15.29
C GLY A 173 -8.57 9.03 -16.30
N GLN A 174 -8.28 8.78 -17.58
CA GLN A 174 -9.27 8.59 -18.65
C GLN A 174 -9.50 7.13 -19.02
N TRP A 175 -8.78 6.21 -18.38
CA TRP A 175 -9.01 4.78 -18.56
C TRP A 175 -10.40 4.38 -18.10
N ASP A 176 -11.05 3.54 -18.91
CA ASP A 176 -12.26 2.84 -18.52
C ASP A 176 -11.84 1.58 -17.76
N VAL A 177 -12.10 1.57 -16.45
CA VAL A 177 -11.81 0.44 -15.55
C VAL A 177 -13.08 -0.23 -15.04
N SER A 178 -14.24 0.07 -15.65
CA SER A 178 -15.54 -0.41 -15.13
C SER A 178 -15.67 -1.92 -15.17
N ASN A 179 -14.88 -2.63 -15.97
CA ASN A 179 -14.88 -4.08 -16.06
C ASN A 179 -13.75 -4.75 -15.25
N VAL A 180 -12.91 -3.97 -14.56
CA VAL A 180 -11.79 -4.50 -13.78
C VAL A 180 -12.31 -5.13 -12.49
N GLU A 181 -11.91 -6.37 -12.25
CA GLU A 181 -12.26 -7.16 -11.06
C GLU A 181 -11.08 -7.25 -10.07
N ASP A 182 -9.83 -7.25 -10.55
CA ASP A 182 -8.62 -7.40 -9.73
C ASP A 182 -7.65 -6.22 -9.92
N MET A 183 -7.37 -5.49 -8.84
CA MET A 183 -6.38 -4.40 -8.76
C MET A 183 -5.30 -4.64 -7.69
N GLU A 184 -5.14 -5.89 -7.24
CA GLU A 184 -4.17 -6.26 -6.20
C GLU A 184 -2.75 -5.80 -6.60
N GLU A 185 -2.08 -5.09 -5.70
CA GLU A 185 -0.72 -4.55 -5.89
C GLU A 185 -0.50 -3.65 -7.12
N MET A 186 -1.56 -3.13 -7.79
CA MET A 186 -1.44 -2.42 -9.07
C MET A 186 -0.37 -1.31 -9.07
N PHE A 187 -0.25 -0.53 -7.98
CA PHE A 187 0.73 0.55 -7.81
C PHE A 187 1.71 0.31 -6.66
N ARG A 188 1.91 -0.94 -6.25
CA ARG A 188 2.87 -1.28 -5.20
C ARG A 188 4.26 -0.74 -5.54
N ASP A 189 4.94 -0.06 -4.62
CA ASP A 189 6.25 0.57 -4.84
C ASP A 189 6.33 1.58 -6.02
N ALA A 190 5.20 2.00 -6.61
CA ALA A 190 5.14 3.09 -7.59
C ALA A 190 5.29 4.45 -6.87
N ARG A 191 6.47 4.67 -6.29
CA ARG A 191 6.73 5.70 -5.27
C ARG A 191 6.39 7.13 -5.71
N THR A 192 6.48 7.42 -7.01
CA THR A 192 6.20 8.75 -7.58
C THR A 192 4.77 8.90 -8.14
N PHE A 193 3.98 7.83 -8.18
CA PHE A 193 2.63 7.86 -8.73
C PHE A 193 1.71 8.74 -7.88
N ASN A 194 1.13 9.77 -8.51
CA ASN A 194 0.21 10.69 -7.87
C ASN A 194 -0.78 11.30 -8.89
N GLN A 195 -1.23 10.53 -9.87
CA GLN A 195 -2.16 10.99 -10.91
C GLN A 195 -3.62 10.82 -10.51
N ASN A 196 -4.47 11.74 -10.94
CA ASN A 196 -5.88 11.74 -10.58
C ASN A 196 -6.61 10.55 -11.22
N ILE A 197 -7.04 9.62 -10.37
CA ILE A 197 -7.83 8.41 -10.69
C ILE A 197 -9.19 8.42 -9.98
N GLY A 198 -9.61 9.56 -9.44
CA GLY A 198 -10.85 9.67 -8.65
C GLY A 198 -12.14 9.51 -9.46
N GLN A 199 -12.05 9.46 -10.80
CA GLN A 199 -13.18 9.25 -11.71
C GLN A 199 -13.31 7.80 -12.19
N TRP A 200 -12.42 6.91 -11.75
CA TRP A 200 -12.51 5.49 -12.07
C TRP A 200 -13.77 4.86 -11.45
N ASP A 201 -14.49 4.08 -12.25
CA ASP A 201 -15.56 3.20 -11.78
C ASP A 201 -14.93 1.89 -11.32
N VAL A 202 -14.70 1.77 -10.01
CA VAL A 202 -14.13 0.57 -9.38
C VAL A 202 -15.20 -0.38 -8.82
N SER A 203 -16.47 -0.20 -9.23
CA SER A 203 -17.60 -0.92 -8.63
C SER A 203 -17.58 -2.43 -8.82
N ASN A 204 -16.83 -2.94 -9.80
CA ASN A 204 -16.65 -4.38 -10.05
C ASN A 204 -15.38 -4.96 -9.40
N VAL A 205 -14.52 -4.13 -8.79
CA VAL A 205 -13.29 -4.60 -8.16
C VAL A 205 -13.61 -5.36 -6.88
N VAL A 206 -13.04 -6.55 -6.73
CA VAL A 206 -13.21 -7.43 -5.56
C VAL A 206 -11.98 -7.46 -4.65
N ASP A 207 -10.79 -7.15 -5.18
CA ASP A 207 -9.53 -7.13 -4.42
C ASP A 207 -8.72 -5.85 -4.70
N MET A 208 -8.36 -5.14 -3.63
CA MET A 208 -7.49 -3.95 -3.63
C MET A 208 -6.30 -4.11 -2.68
N GLY A 209 -5.98 -5.34 -2.27
CA GLY A 209 -4.85 -5.65 -1.41
C GLY A 209 -3.56 -5.06 -1.95
N GLU A 210 -2.81 -4.39 -1.08
CA GLU A 210 -1.51 -3.77 -1.40
C GLU A 210 -1.52 -2.78 -2.60
N MET A 211 -2.69 -2.34 -3.10
CA MET A 211 -2.79 -1.55 -4.35
C MET A 211 -1.87 -0.31 -4.35
N PHE A 212 -1.74 0.39 -3.24
CA PHE A 212 -0.87 1.56 -3.06
C PHE A 212 0.24 1.33 -2.02
N MET A 213 0.58 0.08 -1.73
CA MET A 213 1.66 -0.22 -0.79
C MET A 213 2.97 0.45 -1.26
N ASP A 214 3.64 1.24 -0.42
CA ASP A 214 4.85 2.01 -0.75
C ASP A 214 4.70 3.01 -1.92
N ALA A 215 3.47 3.36 -2.33
CA ALA A 215 3.19 4.47 -3.25
C ALA A 215 3.33 5.83 -2.53
N ARG A 216 4.56 6.14 -2.11
CA ARG A 216 4.89 7.16 -1.09
C ARG A 216 4.34 8.57 -1.35
N THR A 217 4.15 8.96 -2.61
CA THR A 217 3.66 10.29 -2.99
C THR A 217 2.17 10.34 -3.27
N PHE A 218 1.50 9.18 -3.36
CA PHE A 218 0.09 9.11 -3.70
C PHE A 218 -0.78 9.83 -2.66
N ASN A 219 -1.58 10.79 -3.11
CA ASN A 219 -2.50 11.57 -2.28
C ASN A 219 -3.66 12.13 -3.12
N GLN A 220 -4.20 11.35 -4.05
CA GLN A 220 -5.29 11.78 -4.93
C GLN A 220 -6.65 11.41 -4.36
N ASN A 221 -7.64 12.28 -4.59
CA ASN A 221 -8.98 12.10 -4.05
C ASN A 221 -9.67 10.88 -4.71
N ILE A 222 -9.88 9.85 -3.91
CA ILE A 222 -10.56 8.60 -4.26
C ILE A 222 -11.83 8.37 -3.42
N GLY A 223 -12.30 9.40 -2.71
CA GLY A 223 -13.45 9.30 -1.80
C GLY A 223 -14.79 9.07 -2.48
N GLN A 224 -14.85 9.13 -3.82
CA GLN A 224 -16.05 8.83 -4.62
C GLN A 224 -16.07 7.39 -5.17
N TRP A 225 -15.04 6.60 -4.93
CA TRP A 225 -15.01 5.20 -5.34
C TRP A 225 -16.10 4.39 -4.65
N ASN A 226 -16.80 3.55 -5.43
CA ASN A 226 -17.72 2.55 -4.91
C ASN A 226 -16.95 1.26 -4.61
N VAL A 227 -16.60 1.05 -3.35
CA VAL A 227 -15.82 -0.11 -2.88
C VAL A 227 -16.68 -1.23 -2.28
N TYR A 228 -18.00 -1.18 -2.48
CA TYR A 228 -18.94 -2.13 -1.85
C TYR A 228 -18.60 -3.60 -2.15
N ASN A 229 -18.10 -3.92 -3.35
CA ASN A 229 -17.78 -5.30 -3.73
C ASN A 229 -16.37 -5.77 -3.29
N VAL A 230 -15.57 -4.89 -2.69
CA VAL A 230 -14.19 -5.22 -2.28
C VAL A 230 -14.23 -6.06 -1.00
N GLY A 231 -13.64 -7.26 -1.04
CA GLY A 231 -13.46 -8.12 0.13
C GLY A 231 -12.10 -7.98 0.81
N GLY A 232 -11.05 -7.68 0.02
CA GLY A 232 -9.66 -7.55 0.48
C GLY A 232 -9.11 -6.13 0.39
N MET A 233 -8.68 -5.56 1.53
CA MET A 233 -7.99 -4.26 1.60
C MET A 233 -6.69 -4.31 2.41
N SER A 234 -6.17 -5.51 2.69
CA SER A 234 -4.92 -5.72 3.41
C SER A 234 -3.81 -4.85 2.82
N SER A 235 -3.11 -4.10 3.67
CA SER A 235 -1.96 -3.28 3.28
C SER A 235 -2.20 -2.25 2.16
N MET A 236 -3.45 -1.92 1.80
CA MET A 236 -3.76 -1.08 0.63
C MET A 236 -2.98 0.25 0.61
N PHE A 237 -2.82 0.92 1.74
CA PHE A 237 -2.06 2.18 1.88
C PHE A 237 -0.80 2.03 2.74
N ARG A 238 -0.31 0.80 2.94
CA ARG A 238 0.89 0.55 3.75
C ARG A 238 2.08 1.31 3.15
N GLY A 239 2.72 2.22 3.89
CA GLY A 239 3.86 3.00 3.39
C GLY A 239 3.49 4.10 2.38
N ALA A 240 2.20 4.35 2.13
CA ALA A 240 1.72 5.49 1.34
C ALA A 240 1.86 6.79 2.16
N HIS A 241 3.10 7.22 2.40
CA HIS A 241 3.46 8.24 3.39
C HIS A 241 2.65 9.54 3.30
N LYS A 242 2.26 9.96 2.09
CA LYS A 242 1.54 11.23 1.83
C LYS A 242 0.03 11.09 1.79
N PHE A 243 -0.52 9.88 1.81
CA PHE A 243 -1.95 9.67 1.65
C PHE A 243 -2.72 10.23 2.84
N ASN A 244 -3.65 11.16 2.58
CA ASN A 244 -4.50 11.79 3.57
C ASN A 244 -5.81 12.32 2.94
N GLN A 245 -6.45 11.54 2.08
CA GLN A 245 -7.68 11.91 1.39
C GLN A 245 -8.91 11.32 2.07
N ASP A 246 -10.01 12.07 2.07
CA ASP A 246 -11.27 11.67 2.70
C ASP A 246 -11.84 10.42 2.01
N ILE A 247 -11.88 9.33 2.77
CA ILE A 247 -12.44 8.03 2.40
C ILE A 247 -13.55 7.61 3.38
N GLY A 248 -14.04 8.53 4.21
CA GLY A 248 -15.05 8.24 5.24
C GLY A 248 -16.43 7.86 4.69
N ARG A 249 -16.64 8.02 3.38
CA ARG A 249 -17.87 7.65 2.66
C ARG A 249 -17.82 6.27 2.02
N TRP A 250 -16.68 5.59 2.06
CA TRP A 250 -16.58 4.22 1.56
C TRP A 250 -17.48 3.29 2.35
N ASP A 251 -18.22 2.44 1.63
CA ASP A 251 -18.96 1.34 2.22
C ASP A 251 -18.04 0.11 2.26
N VAL A 252 -17.45 -0.13 3.43
CA VAL A 252 -16.52 -1.24 3.68
C VAL A 252 -17.20 -2.45 4.33
N SER A 253 -18.52 -2.52 4.30
CA SER A 253 -19.27 -3.56 5.03
C SER A 253 -18.98 -4.99 4.55
N ASN A 254 -18.44 -5.18 3.34
CA ASN A 254 -18.08 -6.49 2.80
C ASN A 254 -16.58 -6.83 2.95
N VAL A 255 -15.78 -5.93 3.53
CA VAL A 255 -14.34 -6.16 3.72
C VAL A 255 -14.11 -7.07 4.92
N GLU A 256 -13.38 -8.17 4.72
CA GLU A 256 -13.03 -9.14 5.77
C GLU A 256 -11.60 -8.94 6.29
N HIS A 257 -10.70 -8.43 5.44
CA HIS A 257 -9.27 -8.30 5.74
C HIS A 257 -8.77 -6.86 5.61
N MET A 258 -8.38 -6.25 6.76
CA MET A 258 -7.84 -4.88 6.85
C MET A 258 -6.47 -4.80 7.54
N ARG A 259 -5.79 -5.93 7.71
CA ARG A 259 -4.44 -5.96 8.31
C ARG A 259 -3.52 -4.98 7.60
N GLU A 260 -2.75 -4.24 8.39
CA GLU A 260 -1.72 -3.29 7.90
C GLU A 260 -2.23 -2.18 6.95
N MET A 261 -3.55 -1.97 6.79
CA MET A 261 -4.13 -1.08 5.76
C MET A 261 -3.50 0.32 5.71
N PHE A 262 -3.21 0.92 6.87
CA PHE A 262 -2.59 2.23 7.02
C PHE A 262 -1.22 2.18 7.73
N MET A 263 -0.57 1.02 7.76
CA MET A 263 0.75 0.88 8.37
C MET A 263 1.74 1.84 7.67
N ASP A 264 2.48 2.65 8.42
CA ASP A 264 3.40 3.68 7.91
C ASP A 264 2.74 4.76 7.01
N ALA A 265 1.41 4.88 6.98
CA ALA A 265 0.72 6.00 6.33
C ALA A 265 0.86 7.29 7.18
N LEU A 266 2.07 7.86 7.16
CA LEU A 266 2.54 8.87 8.12
C LEU A 266 1.64 10.11 8.24
N GLU A 267 0.99 10.50 7.15
CA GLU A 267 0.15 11.70 7.06
C GLU A 267 -1.35 11.42 7.23
N PHE A 268 -1.78 10.15 7.25
CA PHE A 268 -3.19 9.79 7.28
C PHE A 268 -3.85 10.19 8.60
N ASN A 269 -4.93 10.97 8.52
CA ASN A 269 -5.73 11.39 9.66
C ASN A 269 -7.16 11.77 9.24
N GLN A 270 -7.79 11.00 8.35
CA GLN A 270 -9.15 11.25 7.87
C GLN A 270 -10.19 10.47 8.67
N ASP A 271 -11.37 11.07 8.84
CA ASP A 271 -12.47 10.47 9.60
C ASP A 271 -13.00 9.22 8.90
N ILE A 272 -12.84 8.08 9.57
CA ILE A 272 -13.32 6.75 9.17
C ILE A 272 -14.20 6.13 10.26
N GLY A 273 -14.66 6.94 11.23
CA GLY A 273 -15.46 6.45 12.36
C GLY A 273 -16.84 5.92 11.97
N ARG A 274 -17.28 6.19 10.74
CA ARG A 274 -18.56 5.72 10.17
C ARG A 274 -18.46 4.43 9.36
N TRP A 275 -17.26 3.88 9.19
CA TRP A 275 -17.10 2.60 8.53
C TRP A 275 -17.79 1.48 9.30
N ASN A 276 -18.50 0.62 8.57
CA ASN A 276 -19.01 -0.61 9.12
C ASN A 276 -17.93 -1.70 9.01
N VAL A 277 -17.26 -1.98 10.12
CA VAL A 277 -16.17 -2.97 10.20
C VAL A 277 -16.61 -4.30 10.83
N SER A 278 -17.92 -4.56 10.95
CA SER A 278 -18.46 -5.72 11.68
C SER A 278 -18.06 -7.08 11.09
N ASN A 279 -17.65 -7.12 9.83
CA ASN A 279 -17.20 -8.34 9.14
C ASN A 279 -15.67 -8.50 9.15
N VAL A 280 -14.91 -7.54 9.68
CA VAL A 280 -13.45 -7.61 9.73
C VAL A 280 -13.03 -8.57 10.85
N ILE A 281 -12.16 -9.52 10.51
CA ILE A 281 -11.65 -10.52 11.46
C ILE A 281 -10.23 -10.21 11.96
N ASP A 282 -9.41 -9.54 11.13
CA ASP A 282 -8.00 -9.24 11.43
C ASP A 282 -7.71 -7.74 11.21
N MET A 283 -7.35 -7.05 12.32
CA MET A 283 -6.96 -5.64 12.33
C MET A 283 -5.49 -5.44 12.72
N SER A 284 -4.69 -6.51 12.63
CA SER A 284 -3.27 -6.50 13.01
C SER A 284 -2.52 -5.37 12.30
N SER A 285 -1.80 -4.55 13.06
CA SER A 285 -0.96 -3.46 12.57
C SER A 285 -1.66 -2.42 11.68
N MET A 286 -3.00 -2.33 11.69
CA MET A 286 -3.76 -1.45 10.79
C MET A 286 -3.29 0.01 10.79
N PHE A 287 -2.95 0.58 11.96
CA PHE A 287 -2.44 1.95 12.13
C PHE A 287 -1.00 1.99 12.65
N HIS A 288 -0.24 0.90 12.50
CA HIS A 288 1.16 0.85 12.94
C HIS A 288 1.95 2.00 12.30
N SER A 289 2.58 2.87 13.09
CA SER A 289 3.34 4.04 12.63
C SER A 289 2.53 5.04 11.79
N ALA A 290 1.18 5.02 11.85
CA ALA A 290 0.33 6.08 11.34
C ALA A 290 0.41 7.30 12.28
N ARG A 291 1.54 8.00 12.24
CA ARG A 291 1.99 8.94 13.31
C ARG A 291 1.07 10.12 13.57
N LYS A 292 0.24 10.51 12.60
CA LYS A 292 -0.72 11.61 12.71
C LYS A 292 -2.15 11.16 12.99
N PHE A 293 -2.42 9.85 12.91
CA PHE A 293 -3.76 9.32 13.06
C PHE A 293 -4.28 9.57 14.48
N ASN A 294 -5.46 10.18 14.58
CA ASN A 294 -6.13 10.48 15.84
C ASN A 294 -7.64 10.74 15.61
N GLN A 295 -8.31 9.85 14.87
CA GLN A 295 -9.74 9.96 14.56
C GLN A 295 -10.58 9.02 15.42
N ASP A 296 -11.82 9.43 15.68
CA ASP A 296 -12.76 8.69 16.53
C ASP A 296 -13.15 7.36 15.87
N LEU A 297 -12.93 6.26 16.59
CA LEU A 297 -13.27 4.89 16.18
C LEU A 297 -14.26 4.23 17.14
N GLY A 298 -14.83 4.98 18.09
CA GLY A 298 -15.64 4.42 19.18
C GLY A 298 -16.97 3.81 18.74
N GLN A 299 -17.36 3.99 17.47
CA GLN A 299 -18.56 3.39 16.86
C GLN A 299 -18.28 2.11 16.07
N TRP A 300 -17.01 1.71 15.94
CA TRP A 300 -16.67 0.45 15.27
C TRP A 300 -17.16 -0.76 16.07
N ASP A 301 -17.83 -1.68 15.38
CA ASP A 301 -18.14 -3.00 15.91
C ASP A 301 -16.96 -3.94 15.62
N VAL A 302 -16.17 -4.21 16.66
CA VAL A 302 -14.97 -5.06 16.60
C VAL A 302 -15.19 -6.43 17.25
N SER A 303 -16.45 -6.80 17.51
CA SER A 303 -16.81 -8.04 18.24
C SER A 303 -16.38 -9.34 17.54
N HIS A 304 -16.11 -9.29 16.24
CA HIS A 304 -15.64 -10.44 15.43
C HIS A 304 -14.11 -10.46 15.22
N VAL A 305 -13.38 -9.45 15.70
CA VAL A 305 -11.93 -9.35 15.52
C VAL A 305 -11.24 -10.32 16.48
N ASP A 306 -10.38 -11.19 15.96
CA ASP A 306 -9.60 -12.15 16.77
C ASP A 306 -8.17 -11.65 17.07
N SER A 307 -7.63 -10.77 16.22
CA SER A 307 -6.26 -10.22 16.33
C SER A 307 -6.22 -8.70 16.17
N MET A 308 -5.63 -8.05 17.17
CA MET A 308 -5.34 -6.61 17.19
C MET A 308 -3.84 -6.32 17.39
N GLY A 309 -2.98 -7.33 17.15
CA GLY A 309 -1.54 -7.25 17.31
C GLY A 309 -0.95 -6.03 16.60
N GLY A 310 -0.35 -5.11 17.36
CA GLY A 310 0.32 -3.92 16.85
C GLY A 310 -0.59 -2.86 16.22
N MET A 311 -1.91 -2.96 16.36
CA MET A 311 -2.88 -2.09 15.66
C MET A 311 -2.53 -0.60 15.75
N PHE A 312 -2.12 -0.11 16.93
CA PHE A 312 -1.70 1.29 17.17
C PHE A 312 -0.22 1.43 17.55
N ARG A 313 0.62 0.43 17.22
CA ARG A 313 2.06 0.50 17.48
C ARG A 313 2.65 1.75 16.83
N ASP A 314 3.37 2.58 17.58
CA ASP A 314 3.96 3.84 17.12
C ASP A 314 2.96 4.86 16.50
N ALA A 315 1.64 4.69 16.73
CA ALA A 315 0.61 5.69 16.43
C ALA A 315 0.66 6.82 17.46
N ARG A 316 1.72 7.64 17.38
CA ARG A 316 2.17 8.54 18.46
C ARG A 316 1.13 9.57 18.92
N THR A 317 0.18 9.94 18.08
CA THR A 317 -0.87 10.93 18.38
C THR A 317 -2.19 10.32 18.83
N PHE A 318 -2.40 9.02 18.61
CA PHE A 318 -3.68 8.38 18.84
C PHE A 318 -4.06 8.42 20.32
N ASN A 319 -5.22 8.98 20.62
CA ASN A 319 -5.79 9.09 21.96
C ASN A 319 -7.32 9.24 21.92
N GLN A 320 -8.00 8.45 21.08
CA GLN A 320 -9.46 8.50 20.93
C GLN A 320 -10.14 7.39 21.72
N ASP A 321 -11.35 7.67 22.20
CA ASP A 321 -12.10 6.77 23.07
C ASP A 321 -12.49 5.48 22.31
N ILE A 322 -11.98 4.36 22.83
CA ILE A 322 -12.25 2.99 22.35
C ILE A 322 -12.72 2.10 23.50
N GLY A 323 -13.10 2.69 24.64
CA GLY A 323 -13.49 1.95 25.84
C GLY A 323 -14.78 1.14 25.68
N ARG A 324 -15.56 1.41 24.64
CA ARG A 324 -16.81 0.71 24.30
C ARG A 324 -16.65 -0.46 23.34
N TRP A 325 -15.44 -0.70 22.84
CA TRP A 325 -15.18 -1.85 21.98
C TRP A 325 -15.43 -3.17 22.73
N ASP A 326 -16.13 -4.09 22.07
CA ASP A 326 -16.22 -5.48 22.51
C ASP A 326 -15.01 -6.23 21.98
N VAL A 327 -14.00 -6.41 22.85
CA VAL A 327 -12.77 -7.13 22.53
C VAL A 327 -12.79 -8.59 23.04
N SER A 328 -13.96 -9.11 23.42
CA SER A 328 -14.08 -10.44 24.03
C SER A 328 -13.64 -11.58 23.12
N SER A 329 -13.65 -11.40 21.80
CA SER A 329 -13.15 -12.38 20.83
C SER A 329 -11.63 -12.31 20.57
N VAL A 330 -10.95 -11.26 21.05
CA VAL A 330 -9.53 -11.02 20.76
C VAL A 330 -8.66 -11.97 21.56
N THR A 331 -7.73 -12.64 20.87
CA THR A 331 -6.73 -13.54 21.47
C THR A 331 -5.32 -12.94 21.46
N ASP A 332 -5.02 -12.05 20.52
CA ASP A 332 -3.71 -11.41 20.33
C ASP A 332 -3.78 -9.87 20.47
N MET A 333 -3.09 -9.33 21.48
CA MET A 333 -2.87 -7.89 21.70
C MET A 333 -1.39 -7.50 21.77
N ILE A 334 -0.50 -8.33 21.19
CA ILE A 334 0.96 -8.05 21.13
C ILE A 334 1.19 -6.64 20.63
N GLN A 335 1.96 -5.84 21.36
CA GLN A 335 2.39 -4.50 20.94
C GLN A 335 1.25 -3.54 20.55
N MET A 336 -0.01 -3.80 20.91
CA MET A 336 -1.18 -3.03 20.43
C MET A 336 -0.99 -1.50 20.57
N PHE A 337 -0.43 -1.04 21.70
CA PHE A 337 -0.13 0.37 21.99
C PHE A 337 1.38 0.64 22.19
N CYS A 338 2.25 -0.25 21.72
CA CYS A 338 3.70 -0.09 21.83
C CYS A 338 4.13 1.21 21.14
N GLY A 339 4.66 2.18 21.88
CA GLY A 339 5.07 3.49 21.35
C GLY A 339 3.91 4.45 21.03
N ALA A 340 2.66 4.12 21.39
CA ALA A 340 1.51 5.02 21.31
C ALA A 340 1.58 6.06 22.45
N ARG A 341 2.51 7.02 22.30
CA ARG A 341 2.96 7.90 23.40
C ARG A 341 1.85 8.72 24.07
N LYS A 342 0.79 9.05 23.33
CA LYS A 342 -0.34 9.88 23.80
C LYS A 342 -1.55 9.08 24.28
N PHE A 343 -1.56 7.77 24.06
CA PHE A 343 -2.73 6.96 24.37
C PHE A 343 -2.93 6.87 25.90
N ASN A 344 -4.10 7.32 26.36
CA ASN A 344 -4.49 7.31 27.76
C ASN A 344 -6.03 7.28 27.91
N GLN A 345 -6.72 6.50 27.08
CA GLN A 345 -8.18 6.36 27.13
C GLN A 345 -8.61 5.18 28.00
N ASP A 346 -9.77 5.31 28.65
CA ASP A 346 -10.29 4.31 29.56
C ASP A 346 -10.67 3.03 28.80
N ILE A 347 -9.96 1.96 29.11
CA ILE A 347 -10.15 0.60 28.57
C ILE A 347 -10.38 -0.40 29.71
N GLY A 348 -10.71 0.08 30.91
CA GLY A 348 -10.89 -0.76 32.09
C GLY A 348 -12.07 -1.72 32.00
N GLN A 349 -13.03 -1.44 31.11
CA GLN A 349 -14.23 -2.25 30.87
C GLN A 349 -14.08 -3.30 29.76
N TRP A 350 -12.91 -3.38 29.13
CA TRP A 350 -12.65 -4.42 28.13
C TRP A 350 -12.66 -5.82 28.75
N ASP A 351 -13.38 -6.74 28.12
CA ASP A 351 -13.29 -8.16 28.42
C ASP A 351 -12.09 -8.75 27.69
N VAL A 352 -10.98 -8.91 28.41
CA VAL A 352 -9.73 -9.49 27.89
C VAL A 352 -9.57 -10.97 28.28
N SER A 353 -10.64 -11.65 28.66
CA SER A 353 -10.58 -13.01 29.21
C SER A 353 -10.10 -14.09 28.23
N ASN A 354 -10.20 -13.82 26.92
CA ASN A 354 -9.68 -14.71 25.87
C ASN A 354 -8.29 -14.32 25.36
N VAL A 355 -7.71 -13.22 25.85
CA VAL A 355 -6.38 -12.77 25.40
C VAL A 355 -5.30 -13.70 25.95
N GLU A 356 -4.49 -14.27 25.05
CA GLU A 356 -3.37 -15.16 25.39
C GLU A 356 -2.04 -14.42 25.42
N ARG A 357 -1.91 -13.34 24.63
CA ARG A 357 -0.64 -12.59 24.47
C ARG A 357 -0.84 -11.08 24.62
N MET A 358 -0.11 -10.50 25.58
CA MET A 358 -0.03 -9.05 25.85
C MET A 358 1.41 -8.55 25.85
N ASP A 359 2.33 -9.30 25.23
CA ASP A 359 3.72 -8.90 25.23
C ASP A 359 3.90 -7.56 24.54
N SER A 360 4.68 -6.71 25.21
CA SER A 360 4.97 -5.35 24.78
C SER A 360 3.75 -4.41 24.58
N MET A 361 2.55 -4.74 25.07
CA MET A 361 1.30 -4.02 24.75
C MET A 361 1.39 -2.50 24.98
N PHE A 362 1.98 -2.06 26.09
CA PHE A 362 2.12 -0.64 26.48
C PHE A 362 3.58 -0.18 26.55
N VAL A 363 4.51 -0.85 25.85
CA VAL A 363 5.92 -0.44 25.81
C VAL A 363 6.02 1.01 25.38
N ASN A 364 6.66 1.87 26.17
CA ASN A 364 6.81 3.30 25.90
C ASN A 364 5.47 4.04 25.61
N ALA A 365 4.34 3.54 26.09
CA ALA A 365 3.08 4.29 26.14
C ALA A 365 3.16 5.33 27.27
N LEU A 366 3.83 6.45 26.95
CA LEU A 366 4.35 7.39 27.95
C LEU A 366 3.30 8.07 28.83
N GLU A 367 2.05 8.18 28.36
CA GLU A 367 0.95 8.84 29.07
C GLU A 367 -0.09 7.86 29.63
N PHE A 368 0.02 6.56 29.33
CA PHE A 368 -0.96 5.58 29.75
C PHE A 368 -0.97 5.43 31.28
N ASN A 369 -2.15 5.64 31.88
CA ASN A 369 -2.35 5.51 33.33
C ASN A 369 -3.85 5.27 33.66
N GLN A 370 -4.50 4.38 32.93
CA GLN A 370 -5.92 4.04 33.13
C GLN A 370 -6.11 2.78 33.96
N ASP A 371 -7.22 2.72 34.70
CA ASP A 371 -7.51 1.61 35.61
C ASP A 371 -7.87 0.34 34.81
N ILE A 372 -7.00 -0.66 34.93
CA ILE A 372 -7.13 -1.97 34.29
C ILE A 372 -7.08 -3.09 35.35
N GLY A 373 -7.28 -2.75 36.62
CA GLY A 373 -7.19 -3.71 37.73
C GLY A 373 -8.27 -4.79 37.70
N GLN A 374 -9.37 -4.55 36.96
CA GLN A 374 -10.49 -5.48 36.81
C GLN A 374 -10.36 -6.41 35.59
N TRP A 375 -9.29 -6.29 34.80
CA TRP A 375 -9.07 -7.16 33.64
C TRP A 375 -8.94 -8.63 34.04
N GLY A 376 -9.67 -9.50 33.35
CA GLY A 376 -9.62 -10.94 33.50
C GLY A 376 -8.43 -11.58 32.78
N VAL A 377 -7.21 -11.40 33.28
CA VAL A 377 -5.98 -11.85 32.58
C VAL A 377 -5.63 -13.35 32.77
N ALA A 378 -6.58 -14.18 33.19
CA ALA A 378 -6.31 -15.56 33.55
C ALA A 378 -5.82 -16.43 32.38
N SER A 379 -6.15 -16.08 31.14
CA SER A 379 -5.72 -16.81 29.93
C SER A 379 -4.37 -16.34 29.39
N VAL A 380 -3.82 -15.23 29.90
CA VAL A 380 -2.58 -14.66 29.37
C VAL A 380 -1.39 -15.55 29.70
N GLU A 381 -0.64 -15.93 28.67
CA GLU A 381 0.59 -16.71 28.81
C GLU A 381 1.86 -15.84 28.77
N VAL A 382 1.81 -14.68 28.10
CA VAL A 382 2.99 -13.83 27.84
C VAL A 382 2.69 -12.36 28.17
N MET A 383 3.41 -11.81 29.16
CA MET A 383 3.39 -10.40 29.58
C MET A 383 4.77 -9.72 29.52
N SER A 384 5.73 -10.33 28.80
CA SER A 384 7.06 -9.76 28.62
C SER A 384 6.98 -8.32 28.10
N TYR A 385 7.72 -7.40 28.73
CA TYR A 385 7.75 -5.98 28.41
C TYR A 385 6.40 -5.24 28.46
N MET A 386 5.31 -5.80 29.01
CA MET A 386 3.96 -5.24 28.89
C MET A 386 3.87 -3.73 29.17
N PHE A 387 4.56 -3.24 30.20
CA PHE A 387 4.63 -1.82 30.60
C PHE A 387 6.05 -1.25 30.56
N TYR A 388 6.97 -1.86 29.81
CA TYR A 388 8.36 -1.39 29.74
C TYR A 388 8.42 0.07 29.31
N GLY A 389 8.98 0.94 30.15
CA GLY A 389 9.05 2.37 29.85
C GLY A 389 7.71 3.12 29.83
N ALA A 390 6.60 2.53 30.28
CA ALA A 390 5.34 3.22 30.51
C ALA A 390 5.44 4.12 31.77
N ARG A 391 6.11 5.26 31.62
CA ARG A 391 6.63 6.06 32.75
C ARG A 391 5.57 6.57 33.72
N THR A 392 4.33 6.78 33.26
CA THR A 392 3.21 7.29 34.07
C THR A 392 2.35 6.20 34.68
N PHE A 393 2.50 4.94 34.25
CA PHE A 393 1.62 3.87 34.67
C PHE A 393 1.78 3.62 36.17
N ASN A 394 0.72 3.87 36.93
CA ASN A 394 0.67 3.63 38.37
C ASN A 394 -0.75 3.24 38.78
N ARG A 395 -1.15 2.01 38.43
CA ARG A 395 -2.48 1.46 38.72
C ARG A 395 -2.39 0.12 39.40
N ASP A 396 -3.45 -0.19 40.15
CA ASP A 396 -3.53 -1.39 40.96
C ASP A 396 -3.79 -2.61 40.09
N ILE A 397 -2.80 -3.50 40.02
CA ILE A 397 -2.88 -4.78 39.29
C ILE A 397 -2.72 -5.98 40.24
N ARG A 398 -2.81 -5.76 41.56
CA ARG A 398 -2.53 -6.79 42.57
C ARG A 398 -3.49 -7.98 42.51
N ASN A 399 -4.70 -7.75 41.99
CA ASN A 399 -5.77 -8.75 41.89
C ASN A 399 -5.75 -9.55 40.58
N TRP A 400 -4.81 -9.28 39.67
CA TRP A 400 -4.69 -10.06 38.44
C TRP A 400 -4.38 -11.53 38.74
N ASN A 401 -5.13 -12.43 38.10
CA ASN A 401 -4.83 -13.86 38.14
C ASN A 401 -3.74 -14.18 37.11
N ILE A 402 -2.51 -14.34 37.59
CA ILE A 402 -1.33 -14.60 36.77
C ILE A 402 -0.95 -16.10 36.68
N SER A 403 -1.84 -17.01 37.09
CA SER A 403 -1.52 -18.45 37.22
C SER A 403 -1.06 -19.13 35.93
N ASN A 404 -1.44 -18.59 34.76
CA ASN A 404 -1.05 -19.13 33.45
C ASN A 404 0.11 -18.39 32.79
N VAL A 405 0.57 -17.27 33.36
CA VAL A 405 1.64 -16.47 32.76
C VAL A 405 2.98 -17.22 32.88
N LYS A 406 3.64 -17.42 31.74
CA LYS A 406 4.93 -18.12 31.62
C LYS A 406 6.10 -17.15 31.50
N TYR A 407 5.88 -15.97 30.91
CA TYR A 407 6.92 -14.97 30.65
C TYR A 407 6.50 -13.57 31.12
N MET A 408 7.32 -12.96 31.97
CA MET A 408 7.14 -11.62 32.57
C MET A 408 8.45 -10.81 32.57
N ASP A 409 9.44 -11.19 31.76
CA ASP A 409 10.70 -10.47 31.73
C ASP A 409 10.46 -9.01 31.31
N ASN A 410 11.11 -8.10 32.03
CA ASN A 410 11.04 -6.66 31.79
C ASN A 410 9.63 -6.03 31.87
N MET A 411 8.62 -6.72 32.43
CA MET A 411 7.21 -6.30 32.43
C MET A 411 7.00 -4.85 32.87
N LEU A 412 7.56 -4.43 34.01
CA LEU A 412 7.47 -3.09 34.59
C LEU A 412 8.82 -2.36 34.59
N TYR A 413 9.83 -2.88 33.88
CA TYR A 413 11.14 -2.23 33.85
C TYR A 413 11.02 -0.84 33.22
N CYS A 414 11.66 0.17 33.84
CA CYS A 414 11.50 1.58 33.48
C CYS A 414 10.06 2.16 33.61
N ALA A 415 9.08 1.46 34.19
CA ALA A 415 7.78 2.03 34.58
C ALA A 415 7.92 2.83 35.88
N SER A 416 8.60 3.98 35.79
CA SER A 416 9.14 4.71 36.94
C SER A 416 8.12 5.22 37.97
N ALA A 417 6.84 5.34 37.60
CA ALA A 417 5.79 5.77 38.52
C ALA A 417 5.17 4.62 39.33
N PHE A 418 5.37 3.37 38.92
CA PHE A 418 4.68 2.22 39.50
C PHE A 418 5.17 1.92 40.94
N ASN A 419 4.25 1.83 41.90
CA ASN A 419 4.59 1.64 43.31
C ASN A 419 3.65 0.74 44.13
N PHE A 420 2.87 -0.13 43.48
CA PHE A 420 1.93 -1.04 44.17
C PHE A 420 2.63 -2.29 44.73
N ASP A 421 2.21 -2.74 45.91
CA ASP A 421 2.73 -3.96 46.55
C ASP A 421 2.28 -5.23 45.81
N LEU A 422 3.20 -5.91 45.12
CA LEU A 422 2.94 -7.15 44.38
C LEU A 422 3.29 -8.42 45.16
N SER A 423 3.48 -8.33 46.48
CA SER A 423 3.88 -9.49 47.30
C SER A 423 2.84 -10.61 47.39
N SER A 424 1.62 -10.37 46.91
CA SER A 424 0.55 -11.37 46.79
C SER A 424 0.65 -12.24 45.54
N TRP A 425 1.46 -11.86 44.55
CA TRP A 425 1.64 -12.64 43.33
C TRP A 425 2.51 -13.87 43.61
N ASP A 426 2.00 -15.05 43.22
CA ASP A 426 2.81 -16.27 43.10
C ASP A 426 3.45 -16.31 41.71
N VAL A 427 4.78 -16.31 41.67
CA VAL A 427 5.58 -16.37 40.43
C VAL A 427 6.46 -17.62 40.37
N SER A 428 6.14 -18.65 41.16
CA SER A 428 6.87 -19.92 41.21
C SER A 428 6.88 -20.66 39.86
N HIS A 429 5.78 -20.55 39.10
CA HIS A 429 5.61 -21.16 37.76
C HIS A 429 6.18 -20.33 36.60
N VAL A 430 6.46 -19.05 36.82
CA VAL A 430 6.94 -18.13 35.76
C VAL A 430 8.38 -18.48 35.37
N TRP A 431 8.57 -18.85 34.09
CA TRP A 431 9.85 -19.29 33.52
C TRP A 431 10.86 -18.16 33.39
N ASP A 432 10.46 -17.01 32.85
CA ASP A 432 11.31 -15.83 32.74
C ASP A 432 10.66 -14.63 33.42
N LYS A 433 11.31 -14.11 34.45
CA LYS A 433 10.92 -12.95 35.26
C LYS A 433 12.10 -12.00 35.48
N ARG A 434 13.11 -12.06 34.61
CA ARG A 434 14.31 -11.20 34.70
C ARG A 434 13.90 -9.74 34.54
N CYS A 435 14.44 -8.88 35.40
CA CYS A 435 14.18 -7.44 35.37
C CYS A 435 12.68 -7.07 35.37
N MET A 436 11.80 -7.90 35.95
CA MET A 436 10.35 -7.70 35.89
C MET A 436 9.88 -6.38 36.51
N LEU A 437 10.58 -5.87 37.53
CA LEU A 437 10.18 -4.72 38.34
C LEU A 437 10.97 -3.45 37.99
N PRO A 438 10.47 -2.25 38.34
CA PRO A 438 11.23 -1.01 38.22
C PRO A 438 12.56 -1.04 39.00
N GLU A 439 13.54 -0.23 38.58
CA GLU A 439 14.77 -0.07 39.35
C GLU A 439 14.50 0.57 40.71
N GLY A 440 15.11 0.03 41.77
CA GLY A 440 14.91 0.52 43.15
C GLY A 440 13.57 0.14 43.79
N PHE A 441 12.83 -0.80 43.20
CA PHE A 441 11.54 -1.24 43.73
C PHE A 441 11.68 -1.91 45.12
N PRO A 442 10.87 -1.53 46.14
CA PRO A 442 11.03 -2.02 47.52
C PRO A 442 10.95 -3.54 47.63
N GLU A 443 11.97 -4.20 48.21
CA GLU A 443 12.05 -5.67 48.30
C GLU A 443 10.82 -6.31 48.94
N ASN A 444 10.19 -5.66 49.93
CA ASN A 444 8.99 -6.15 50.59
C ASN A 444 7.73 -6.16 49.69
N PHE A 445 7.78 -5.47 48.55
CA PHE A 445 6.71 -5.42 47.55
C PHE A 445 6.93 -6.41 46.40
N HIS A 446 8.02 -7.18 46.42
CA HIS A 446 8.32 -8.13 45.34
C HIS A 446 7.37 -9.33 45.41
N PRO A 447 6.93 -9.87 44.24
CA PRO A 447 6.26 -11.15 44.16
C PRO A 447 7.06 -12.29 44.79
N ARG A 448 6.37 -13.34 45.21
CA ARG A 448 6.96 -14.46 45.95
C ARG A 448 6.82 -15.76 45.16
N ASN A 449 7.70 -16.71 45.44
CA ASN A 449 7.46 -18.11 45.07
C ASN A 449 6.70 -18.72 46.25
N LEU A 450 5.36 -18.73 46.18
CA LEU A 450 4.49 -19.05 47.33
C LEU A 450 4.28 -20.56 47.55
#